data_AF-A0A2M9NZ64-F1
#
_entry.id   AF-A0A2M9NZ64-F1
#
_cell.length_a   1.000
_cell.length_b   1.000
_cell.length_c   1.000
_cell.angle_alpha   90.00
_cell.angle_beta   90.00
_cell.angle_gamma   90.00
#
_symmetry.space_group_name_H-M   'P 1'
#
loop_
_entity.id
_entity.type
_entity.pdbx_description
1 polymer ?
#
loop_
_entity_poly.entity_id
_entity_poly.type
_entity_poly.pdbx_seq_one_letter_code
_entity_poly.pdbx_strand_id
1 'polypeptide(L)'
;MLTTKDWAKIEAEYALDHDNPPGQPQVPDALAAVLYEKSDPVRSYLAHYTRLIFGAGKVLEIDDSKLTEYETMLEVACHAENALMLTLSAVALKAAIQDVRDRHKYEAPFLARRLYEWLAMADFKVRGTDILYERSPEEAAEFDALYNQFKNDAELTEEKLRHYKGEIDEWQRKSHLAN
;
A
#
# COMPACT_ATOMS: atom_id res chain seq x y z
N MET A 1 -18.11 19.41 -27.18
CA MET A 1 -16.83 19.65 -26.48
C MET A 1 -17.18 20.35 -25.19
N LEU A 2 -16.79 19.80 -24.04
CA LEU A 2 -16.97 20.47 -22.75
C LEU A 2 -16.06 21.70 -22.69
N THR A 3 -16.58 22.82 -22.19
CA THR A 3 -15.79 24.05 -22.02
C THR A 3 -14.96 23.97 -20.73
N THR A 4 -13.95 24.82 -20.59
CA THR A 4 -13.13 24.90 -19.37
C THR A 4 -13.96 25.16 -18.11
N LYS A 5 -15.09 25.87 -18.22
CA LYS A 5 -16.05 26.06 -17.13
C LYS A 5 -16.85 24.80 -16.79
N ASP A 6 -17.17 23.98 -17.80
CA ASP A 6 -17.89 22.72 -17.58
C ASP A 6 -16.97 21.70 -16.87
N TRP A 7 -15.68 21.68 -17.22
CA TRP A 7 -14.68 20.86 -16.52
C TRP A 7 -14.48 21.30 -15.07
N ALA A 8 -14.29 22.59 -14.80
CA ALA A 8 -14.16 23.09 -13.43
C ALA A 8 -15.42 22.83 -12.58
N LYS A 9 -16.60 22.83 -13.19
CA LYS A 9 -17.85 22.48 -12.50
C LYS A 9 -17.93 20.99 -12.18
N ILE A 10 -17.52 20.12 -13.11
CA ILE A 10 -17.45 18.66 -12.90
C ILE A 10 -16.40 18.34 -11.83
N GLU A 11 -15.23 18.96 -11.88
CA GLU A 11 -14.18 18.81 -10.85
C GLU A 11 -14.65 19.27 -9.48
N ALA A 12 -15.46 20.33 -9.39
CA ALA A 12 -16.05 20.77 -8.12
C ALA A 12 -17.22 19.88 -7.65
N GLU A 13 -18.06 19.37 -8.56
CA GLU A 13 -19.19 18.48 -8.26
C GLU A 13 -18.75 17.05 -7.91
N TYR A 14 -17.61 16.60 -8.45
CA TYR A 14 -17.03 15.28 -8.25
C TYR A 14 -15.64 15.34 -7.63
N ALA A 15 -15.27 16.48 -7.03
CA ALA A 15 -14.20 16.50 -6.03
C ALA A 15 -14.65 15.50 -4.98
N LEU A 16 -14.09 14.29 -5.06
CA LEU A 16 -14.14 13.35 -3.98
C LEU A 16 -13.35 14.03 -2.88
N ASP A 17 -14.04 14.79 -2.03
CA ASP A 17 -13.61 15.01 -0.65
C ASP A 17 -13.51 13.60 -0.06
N HIS A 18 -12.36 12.98 -0.27
CA HIS A 18 -11.95 11.81 0.46
C HIS A 18 -11.65 12.29 1.87
N ASP A 19 -12.71 12.59 2.62
CA ASP A 19 -12.61 12.88 4.03
C ASP A 19 -12.01 11.65 4.69
N ASN A 20 -10.71 11.75 5.01
CA ASN A 20 -10.03 10.74 5.79
C ASN A 20 -10.84 10.54 7.08
N PRO A 21 -11.15 9.28 7.46
CA PRO A 21 -11.82 8.99 8.71
C PRO A 21 -11.24 9.80 9.88
N PRO A 22 -12.07 10.35 10.77
CA PRO A 22 -11.58 11.19 11.86
C PRO A 22 -10.49 10.49 12.68
N GLY A 23 -9.36 11.18 12.85
CA GLY A 23 -8.23 10.68 13.62
C GLY A 23 -7.47 9.52 12.99
N GLN A 24 -7.70 9.19 11.71
CA GLN A 24 -6.85 8.25 10.99
C GLN A 24 -5.42 8.81 10.90
N PRO A 25 -4.39 8.02 11.24
CA PRO A 25 -3.01 8.44 11.08
C PRO A 25 -2.69 8.74 9.61
N GLN A 26 -1.97 9.84 9.39
CA GLN A 26 -1.52 10.27 8.07
C GLN A 26 -0.01 10.04 7.98
N VAL A 27 0.38 9.04 7.18
CA VAL A 27 1.77 8.67 6.99
C VAL A 27 2.36 9.53 5.87
N PRO A 28 3.53 10.17 6.07
CA PRO A 28 4.19 10.94 5.04
C PRO A 28 4.40 10.09 3.78
N ASP A 29 4.01 10.61 2.61
CA ASP A 29 4.08 9.88 1.34
C ASP A 29 5.50 9.32 1.08
N ALA A 30 6.54 10.07 1.48
CA ALA A 30 7.94 9.67 1.33
C ALA A 30 8.28 8.41 2.14
N LEU A 31 7.77 8.32 3.38
CA LEU A 31 7.95 7.14 4.22
C LEU A 31 7.17 5.95 3.66
N ALA A 32 5.91 6.16 3.29
CA ALA A 32 5.07 5.12 2.69
C ALA A 32 5.71 4.54 1.41
N ALA A 33 6.27 5.40 0.57
CA ALA A 33 6.97 5.01 -0.65
C ALA A 33 8.20 4.12 -0.36
N VAL A 34 9.03 4.50 0.62
CA VAL A 34 10.20 3.69 1.04
C VAL A 34 9.76 2.34 1.63
N LEU A 35 8.72 2.32 2.46
CA LEU A 35 8.19 1.08 3.05
C LEU A 35 7.62 0.13 1.99
N TYR A 36 6.91 0.68 0.99
CA TYR A 36 6.42 -0.10 -0.14
C TYR A 36 7.57 -0.66 -0.99
N GLU A 37 8.59 0.14 -1.31
CA GLU A 37 9.79 -0.34 -2.03
C GLU A 37 10.51 -1.46 -1.28
N LYS A 38 10.69 -1.31 0.04
CA LYS A 38 11.28 -2.36 0.89
C LYS A 38 10.44 -3.64 0.90
N SER A 39 9.15 -3.52 0.62
CA SER A 39 8.22 -4.65 0.56
C SER A 39 8.10 -5.29 -0.83
N ASP A 40 8.56 -4.64 -1.90
CA ASP A 40 8.48 -5.15 -3.29
C ASP A 40 9.05 -6.58 -3.47
N PRO A 41 10.10 -7.04 -2.76
CA PRO A 41 10.57 -8.43 -2.87
C PRO A 41 9.48 -9.47 -2.62
N VAL A 42 8.48 -9.17 -1.78
CA VAL A 42 7.37 -10.09 -1.50
C VAL A 42 6.51 -10.34 -2.74
N ARG A 43 6.39 -9.36 -3.65
CA ARG A 43 5.60 -9.48 -4.87
C ARG A 43 6.13 -10.59 -5.77
N SER A 44 7.45 -10.66 -5.93
CA SER A 44 8.11 -11.72 -6.70
C SER A 44 7.93 -13.10 -6.06
N TYR A 45 8.03 -13.17 -4.73
CA TYR A 45 7.78 -14.39 -3.97
C TYR A 45 6.34 -14.89 -4.14
N LEU A 46 5.35 -14.01 -3.98
CA LEU A 46 3.93 -14.33 -4.14
C LEU A 46 3.59 -14.69 -5.59
N ALA A 47 4.18 -14.03 -6.58
CA ALA A 47 4.02 -14.39 -7.99
C ALA A 47 4.55 -15.81 -8.30
N HIS A 48 5.69 -16.18 -7.70
CA HIS A 48 6.21 -17.53 -7.82
C HIS A 48 5.28 -18.55 -7.17
N TYR A 49 4.82 -18.29 -5.94
CA TYR A 49 3.87 -19.15 -5.25
C TYR A 49 2.56 -19.35 -6.06
N THR A 50 2.02 -18.25 -6.60
CA THR A 50 0.82 -18.26 -7.45
C THR A 50 0.95 -19.19 -8.64
N ARG A 51 2.10 -19.14 -9.33
CA ARG A 51 2.39 -20.04 -10.46
C ARG A 51 2.49 -21.50 -10.03
N LEU A 52 3.11 -21.77 -8.87
CA LEU A 52 3.24 -23.12 -8.34
C LEU A 52 1.90 -23.74 -8.00
N ILE A 53 1.02 -23.04 -7.27
CA ILE A 53 -0.29 -23.58 -6.89
C ILE A 53 -1.20 -23.78 -8.11
N PHE A 54 -1.10 -22.89 -9.11
CA PHE A 54 -1.84 -23.02 -10.36
C PHE A 54 -1.38 -24.25 -11.15
N GLY A 55 -0.06 -24.41 -11.34
CA GLY A 55 0.50 -25.53 -12.07
C GLY A 55 0.33 -26.88 -11.36
N ALA A 56 0.36 -26.89 -10.03
CA ALA A 56 0.17 -28.11 -9.24
C ALA A 56 -1.31 -28.50 -9.05
N GLY A 57 -2.24 -27.57 -9.30
CA GLY A 57 -3.68 -27.79 -9.07
C GLY A 57 -4.05 -27.97 -7.59
N LYS A 58 -3.16 -27.60 -6.66
CA LYS A 58 -3.37 -27.74 -5.22
C LYS A 58 -2.71 -26.60 -4.45
N VAL A 59 -3.29 -26.24 -3.30
CA VAL A 59 -2.69 -25.29 -2.36
C VAL A 59 -1.46 -25.95 -1.74
N LEU A 60 -0.32 -25.26 -1.80
CA LEU A 60 0.94 -25.75 -1.24
C LEU A 60 1.19 -25.07 0.10
N GLU A 61 1.73 -25.85 1.05
CA GLU A 61 2.26 -25.29 2.29
C GLU A 61 3.48 -24.42 2.01
N ILE A 62 3.58 -23.32 2.75
CA ILE A 62 4.73 -22.42 2.72
C ILE A 62 5.07 -21.96 4.13
N ASP A 63 6.32 -21.60 4.32
CA ASP A 63 6.72 -20.78 5.46
C ASP A 63 6.32 -19.33 5.19
N ASP A 64 5.36 -18.83 5.96
CA ASP A 64 4.84 -17.46 5.88
C ASP A 64 5.37 -16.56 7.01
N SER A 65 6.32 -17.04 7.82
CA SER A 65 6.90 -16.28 8.93
C SER A 65 7.52 -14.96 8.45
N LYS A 66 8.24 -15.01 7.32
CA LYS A 66 8.88 -13.85 6.68
C LYS A 66 7.90 -12.85 6.08
N LEU A 67 6.62 -13.20 5.91
CA LEU A 67 5.62 -12.27 5.40
C LEU A 67 5.19 -11.22 6.43
N THR A 68 5.45 -11.46 7.72
CA THR A 68 5.01 -10.57 8.81
C THR A 68 5.63 -9.19 8.74
N GLU A 69 6.92 -9.14 8.40
CA GLU A 69 7.67 -7.89 8.30
C GLU A 69 7.15 -7.05 7.13
N TYR A 70 6.96 -7.67 5.97
CA TYR A 70 6.39 -7.01 4.79
C TYR A 70 4.96 -6.54 5.03
N GLU A 71 4.13 -7.36 5.68
CA GLU A 71 2.77 -6.94 6.02
C GLU A 71 2.76 -5.72 6.94
N THR A 72 3.67 -5.67 7.92
CA THR A 72 3.78 -4.52 8.83
C THR A 72 4.17 -3.25 8.09
N MET A 73 5.14 -3.33 7.18
CA MET A 73 5.53 -2.20 6.32
C MET A 73 4.38 -1.75 5.42
N LEU A 74 3.67 -2.69 4.81
CA LEU A 74 2.55 -2.42 3.92
C LEU A 74 1.36 -1.82 4.67
N GLU A 75 1.08 -2.24 5.90
CA GLU A 75 0.03 -1.68 6.75
C GLU A 75 0.22 -0.17 6.96
N VAL A 76 1.46 0.24 7.26
CA VAL A 76 1.80 1.66 7.39
C VAL A 76 1.72 2.36 6.03
N ALA A 77 2.23 1.76 4.96
CA ALA A 77 2.16 2.34 3.62
C ALA A 77 0.72 2.54 3.09
N CYS A 78 -0.26 1.76 3.55
CA CYS A 78 -1.67 1.93 3.21
C CYS A 78 -2.31 3.22 3.75
N HIS A 79 -1.61 3.94 4.64
CA HIS A 79 -2.09 5.16 5.28
C HIS A 79 -1.35 6.40 4.77
N ALA A 80 -0.81 6.34 3.55
CA ALA A 80 -0.15 7.49 2.92
C ALA A 80 -1.14 8.67 2.81
N GLU A 81 -0.66 9.86 3.12
CA GLU A 81 -1.49 11.06 3.25
C GLU A 81 -2.18 11.44 1.93
N ASN A 82 -1.44 11.48 0.81
CA ASN A 82 -1.93 12.02 -0.46
C ASN A 82 -1.55 11.17 -1.68
N ALA A 83 -1.09 9.93 -1.47
CA ALA A 83 -0.59 9.05 -2.52
C ALA A 83 -1.56 7.90 -2.85
N LEU A 84 -2.73 8.21 -3.44
CA LEU A 84 -3.80 7.21 -3.69
C LEU A 84 -3.31 5.94 -4.40
N MET A 85 -2.53 6.07 -5.49
CA MET A 85 -2.03 4.92 -6.25
C MET A 85 -1.07 4.05 -5.46
N LEU A 86 -0.24 4.68 -4.62
CA LEU A 86 0.65 3.98 -3.70
C LEU A 86 -0.17 3.22 -2.65
N THR A 87 -1.16 3.89 -2.04
CA THR A 87 -2.06 3.29 -1.06
C THR A 87 -2.78 2.07 -1.63
N LEU A 88 -3.39 2.19 -2.82
CA LEU A 88 -4.06 1.07 -3.49
C LEU A 88 -3.12 -0.11 -3.75
N SER A 89 -1.88 0.18 -4.15
CA SER A 89 -0.87 -0.83 -4.42
C SER A 89 -0.38 -1.52 -3.15
N ALA A 90 -0.20 -0.76 -2.08
CA ALA A 90 0.15 -1.29 -0.76
C ALA A 90 -0.99 -2.18 -0.22
N VAL A 91 -2.24 -1.73 -0.33
CA VAL A 91 -3.45 -2.50 0.05
C VAL A 91 -3.52 -3.81 -0.73
N ALA A 92 -3.34 -3.77 -2.05
CA ALA A 92 -3.37 -4.96 -2.89
C ALA A 92 -2.28 -5.97 -2.49
N LEU A 93 -1.05 -5.51 -2.26
CA LEU A 93 0.04 -6.40 -1.87
C LEU A 93 -0.16 -6.98 -0.46
N LYS A 94 -0.68 -6.17 0.48
CA LYS A 94 -1.07 -6.63 1.82
C LYS A 94 -2.18 -7.68 1.74
N ALA A 95 -3.20 -7.46 0.92
CA ALA A 95 -4.29 -8.42 0.70
C ALA A 95 -3.78 -9.75 0.11
N ALA A 96 -2.80 -9.69 -0.81
CA ALA A 96 -2.17 -10.90 -1.35
C ALA A 96 -1.43 -11.70 -0.26
N ILE A 97 -0.73 -11.03 0.66
CA ILE A 97 -0.11 -11.69 1.83
C ILE A 97 -1.18 -12.35 2.70
N GLN A 98 -2.28 -11.64 3.00
CA GLN A 98 -3.36 -12.17 3.82
C GLN A 98 -4.02 -13.40 3.17
N ASP A 99 -4.29 -13.36 1.86
CA ASP A 99 -4.85 -14.51 1.13
C ASP A 99 -3.93 -15.74 1.16
N VAL A 100 -2.61 -15.54 1.18
CA VAL A 100 -1.62 -16.63 1.33
C VAL A 100 -1.56 -17.18 2.76
N ARG A 101 -1.71 -16.33 3.78
CA ARG A 101 -1.82 -16.78 5.19
C ARG A 101 -3.09 -17.58 5.41
N ASP A 102 -4.17 -17.13 4.79
CA ASP A 102 -5.48 -17.77 4.80
C ASP A 102 -5.65 -18.83 3.72
N ARG A 103 -4.56 -19.30 3.08
CA ARG A 103 -4.58 -20.27 1.96
C ARG A 103 -5.44 -21.51 2.20
N HIS A 104 -5.54 -21.95 3.45
CA HIS A 104 -6.32 -23.10 3.87
C HIS A 104 -7.84 -22.91 3.70
N LYS A 105 -8.32 -21.68 3.51
CA LYS A 105 -9.73 -21.33 3.28
C LYS A 105 -10.12 -21.43 1.80
N TYR A 106 -9.19 -21.67 0.89
CA TYR A 106 -9.40 -21.51 -0.54
C TYR A 106 -9.07 -22.77 -1.34
N GLU A 107 -9.76 -22.93 -2.47
CA GLU A 107 -9.35 -23.87 -3.51
C GLU A 107 -8.20 -23.27 -4.35
N ALA A 108 -7.31 -24.13 -4.85
CA ALA A 108 -6.12 -23.67 -5.56
C ALA A 108 -6.40 -22.78 -6.79
N PRO A 109 -7.39 -23.09 -7.66
CA PRO A 109 -7.70 -22.24 -8.80
C PRO A 109 -8.22 -20.86 -8.38
N PHE A 110 -9.02 -20.82 -7.31
CA PHE A 110 -9.58 -19.57 -6.78
C PHE A 110 -8.49 -18.70 -6.14
N LEU A 111 -7.64 -19.30 -5.29
CA LEU A 111 -6.51 -18.61 -4.68
C LEU A 111 -5.54 -18.07 -5.74
N ALA A 112 -5.19 -18.88 -6.74
CA ALA A 112 -4.31 -18.45 -7.82
C ALA A 112 -4.86 -17.24 -8.57
N ARG A 113 -6.17 -17.26 -8.91
CA ARG A 113 -6.83 -16.14 -9.58
C ARG A 113 -6.78 -14.85 -8.74
N ARG A 114 -7.15 -14.94 -7.47
CA ARG A 114 -7.12 -13.77 -6.56
C ARG A 114 -5.73 -13.18 -6.44
N LEU A 115 -4.72 -14.04 -6.28
CA LEU A 115 -3.33 -13.57 -6.21
C LEU A 115 -2.89 -12.90 -7.51
N TYR A 116 -3.27 -13.41 -8.69
CA TYR A 116 -3.00 -12.70 -9.95
C TYR A 116 -3.66 -11.32 -10.00
N GLU A 117 -4.90 -11.19 -9.57
CA GLU A 117 -5.63 -9.92 -9.53
C GLU A 117 -4.95 -8.92 -8.58
N TRP A 118 -4.60 -9.34 -7.36
CA TRP A 118 -3.89 -8.49 -6.40
C TRP A 118 -2.50 -8.07 -6.88
N LEU A 119 -1.72 -9.01 -7.43
CA LEU A 119 -0.37 -8.72 -7.90
C LEU A 119 -0.37 -7.81 -9.13
N ALA A 120 -1.41 -7.85 -9.96
CA ALA A 120 -1.58 -6.92 -11.07
C ALA A 120 -1.94 -5.51 -10.57
N MET A 121 -2.75 -5.39 -9.52
CA MET A 121 -3.05 -4.10 -8.89
C MET A 121 -1.84 -3.51 -8.16
N ALA A 122 -0.98 -4.37 -7.59
CA ALA A 122 0.27 -3.97 -6.92
C ALA A 122 1.43 -3.72 -7.89
N ASP A 123 1.19 -3.33 -9.15
CA ASP A 123 2.26 -3.04 -10.13
C ASP A 123 2.63 -1.54 -10.22
N PHE A 124 2.32 -0.77 -9.17
CA PHE A 124 2.80 0.60 -9.10
C PHE A 124 4.30 0.63 -8.85
N LYS A 125 5.03 1.26 -9.77
CA LYS A 125 6.43 1.58 -9.57
C LYS A 125 6.49 2.94 -8.91
N VAL A 126 7.01 3.00 -7.69
CA VAL A 126 7.32 4.27 -7.04
C VAL A 126 8.30 5.03 -7.94
N ARG A 127 7.77 5.99 -8.68
CA ARG A 127 8.54 7.03 -9.35
C ARG A 127 8.12 8.34 -8.71
N GLY A 128 9.05 9.26 -8.49
CA GLY A 128 8.74 10.58 -7.94
C GLY A 128 7.66 11.34 -8.74
N THR A 129 7.45 10.96 -10.00
CA THR A 129 6.41 11.48 -10.90
C THR A 129 5.02 10.89 -10.68
N ASP A 130 4.90 9.71 -10.07
CA ASP A 130 3.68 8.91 -10.08
C ASP A 130 2.86 9.07 -8.77
N ILE A 131 3.41 9.78 -7.78
CA ILE A 131 2.74 10.16 -6.53
C ILE A 131 1.95 11.48 -6.68
N LEU A 132 1.97 12.10 -7.87
CA LEU A 132 1.66 13.51 -8.01
C LEU A 132 0.21 13.77 -8.46
N TYR A 133 -0.61 14.22 -7.51
CA TYR A 133 -1.30 15.50 -7.71
C TYR A 133 -0.28 16.58 -8.05
N GLU A 134 -0.63 17.61 -8.82
CA GLU A 134 0.27 18.70 -9.22
C GLU A 134 0.98 19.35 -8.02
N ARG A 135 2.14 18.81 -7.60
CA ARG A 135 2.99 19.41 -6.56
C ARG A 135 3.72 20.60 -7.17
N SER A 136 3.84 21.66 -6.37
CA SER A 136 4.80 22.71 -6.63
C SER A 136 6.23 22.16 -6.68
N PRO A 137 7.16 22.84 -7.39
CA PRO A 137 8.58 22.48 -7.36
C PRO A 137 9.16 22.36 -5.95
N GLU A 138 8.69 23.19 -5.02
CA GLU A 138 9.07 23.19 -3.61
C GLU A 138 8.63 21.91 -2.91
N GLU A 139 7.36 21.53 -3.02
CA GLU A 139 6.82 20.28 -2.42
C GLU A 139 7.48 19.02 -3.01
N ALA A 140 7.82 19.06 -4.31
CA ALA A 140 8.57 17.98 -4.94
C ALA A 140 9.99 17.85 -4.34
N ALA A 141 10.68 18.96 -4.13
CA ALA A 141 12.01 18.96 -3.52
C ALA A 141 11.98 18.51 -2.05
N GLU A 142 10.96 18.90 -1.29
CA GLU A 142 10.76 18.46 0.10
C GLU A 142 10.50 16.95 0.18
N PHE A 143 9.63 16.44 -0.70
CA PHE A 143 9.41 15.00 -0.81
C PHE A 143 10.69 14.25 -1.14
N ASP A 144 11.46 14.70 -2.14
CA ASP A 144 12.71 14.03 -2.54
C ASP A 144 13.74 14.05 -1.41
N ALA A 145 13.83 15.14 -0.64
CA ALA A 145 14.71 15.22 0.52
C ALA A 145 14.30 14.21 1.60
N LEU A 146 13.02 14.17 1.98
CA LEU A 146 12.48 13.24 2.97
C LEU A 146 12.60 11.78 2.51
N TYR A 147 12.29 11.50 1.25
CA TYR A 147 12.41 10.17 0.67
C TYR A 147 13.86 9.69 0.71
N ASN A 148 14.81 10.54 0.32
CA ASN A 148 16.24 10.19 0.41
C ASN A 148 16.71 10.02 1.85
N GLN A 149 16.17 10.80 2.80
CA GLN A 149 16.48 10.62 4.21
C GLN A 149 16.01 9.24 4.70
N PHE A 150 14.74 8.88 4.51
CA PHE A 150 14.22 7.56 4.89
C PHE A 150 14.93 6.42 4.14
N LYS A 151 15.21 6.59 2.85
CA LYS A 151 15.87 5.54 2.05
C LYS A 151 17.26 5.20 2.55
N ASN A 152 18.01 6.19 3.05
CA ASN A 152 19.39 6.02 3.46
C ASN A 152 19.57 5.88 4.99
N ASP A 153 18.57 6.27 5.79
CA ASP A 153 18.58 6.15 7.24
C ASP A 153 17.64 5.02 7.70
N ALA A 154 18.22 3.84 7.90
CA ALA A 154 17.49 2.66 8.33
C ALA A 154 16.95 2.80 9.76
N GLU A 155 17.69 3.45 10.66
CA GLU A 155 17.29 3.64 12.05
C GLU A 155 16.06 4.57 12.14
N LEU A 156 16.11 5.70 11.44
CA LEU A 156 14.99 6.63 11.35
C LEU A 156 13.75 5.97 10.74
N THR A 157 13.93 5.22 9.64
CA THR A 157 12.81 4.55 8.97
C THR A 157 12.13 3.55 9.89
N GLU A 158 12.92 2.77 10.62
CA GLU A 158 12.45 1.76 11.55
C GLU A 158 11.78 2.40 12.79
N GLU A 159 12.31 3.51 13.29
CA GLU A 159 11.66 4.31 14.33
C GLU A 159 10.29 4.80 13.87
N LYS A 160 10.21 5.41 12.69
CA LYS A 160 8.96 5.94 12.15
C LYS A 160 7.95 4.83 11.80
N LEU A 161 8.41 3.69 11.31
CA LEU A 161 7.58 2.51 11.10
C LEU A 161 6.89 2.11 12.40
N ARG A 162 7.63 1.96 13.50
CA ARG A 162 7.07 1.61 14.82
C ARG A 162 6.10 2.67 15.34
N HIS A 163 6.45 3.94 15.19
CA HIS A 163 5.61 5.06 15.62
C HIS A 163 4.24 5.03 14.92
N TYR A 164 4.22 5.06 13.58
CA TYR A 164 2.97 5.06 12.83
C TYR A 164 2.19 3.76 12.97
N LYS A 165 2.87 2.61 13.08
CA LYS A 165 2.19 1.35 13.37
C LYS A 165 1.44 1.41 14.71
N GLY A 166 2.05 2.01 15.73
CA GLY A 166 1.42 2.22 17.04
C GLY A 166 0.17 3.12 16.96
N GLU A 167 0.27 4.22 16.19
CA GLU A 167 -0.88 5.12 15.96
C GLU A 167 -2.01 4.42 15.21
N ILE A 168 -1.70 3.64 14.17
CA ILE A 168 -2.69 2.87 13.39
C ILE A 168 -3.37 1.85 14.29
N ASP A 169 -2.62 1.12 15.12
CA ASP A 169 -3.18 0.13 16.05
C ASP A 169 -4.06 0.76 17.13
N GLU A 170 -3.70 1.95 17.60
CA GLU A 170 -4.55 2.71 18.53
C GLU A 170 -5.83 3.19 17.85
N TRP A 171 -5.72 3.74 16.65
CA TRP A 171 -6.86 4.22 15.87
C TRP A 171 -7.82 3.07 15.53
N GLN A 172 -7.33 1.95 15.01
CA GLN A 172 -8.15 0.77 14.71
C GLN A 172 -8.87 0.25 15.97
N ARG A 173 -8.17 0.14 17.10
CA ARG A 173 -8.80 -0.27 18.38
C ARG A 173 -9.93 0.67 18.82
N LYS A 174 -9.71 1.99 18.74
CA LYS A 174 -10.75 2.98 19.10
C LYS A 174 -11.94 2.94 18.14
N SER A 175 -11.68 2.82 16.84
CA SER A 175 -12.71 2.71 15.81
C SER A 175 -13.55 1.44 15.94
N HIS A 176 -12.94 0.31 16.34
CA HIS A 176 -13.67 -0.93 16.60
C HIS A 176 -14.48 -0.92 17.91
N LEU A 177 -14.16 -0.04 18.86
CA LEU A 177 -14.92 0.14 20.11
C LEU A 177 -16.06 1.18 19.96
N ALA A 178 -16.11 1.90 18.84
CA ALA A 178 -17.13 2.90 18.54
C ALA A 178 -18.29 2.37 17.68
N ASN A 179 -18.20 1.12 17.20
CA ASN A 179 -19.24 0.37 16.49
C ASN A 179 -19.87 -0.71 17.39
#